data_AF-A0A831JUU8-F1
#
_entry.id   AF-A0A831JUU8-F1
#
_cell.length_a   1.000
_cell.length_b   1.000
_cell.length_c   1.000
_cell.angle_alpha   90.00
_cell.angle_beta   90.00
_cell.angle_gamma   90.00
#
_symmetry.space_group_name_H-M   'P 1'
#
loop_
_entity.id
_entity.type
_entity.pdbx_description
1 polymer ?
#
loop_
_entity_poly.entity_id
_entity_poly.type
_entity_poly.pdbx_seq_one_letter_code
_entity_poly.pdbx_strand_id
1 'polypeptide(L)'
;AKRMEDIGVDAVIAEGTESGGHIGELTTLALVPQVVDAVKIPVIAAGGIADGRGFAAAFCLGASGVQMGTRFVCSTECTAHPRYKEYILKAKDRDAVVTGRSTGHPVRSLKNKLTREFEKLEQMGAPKEQLEKLGEGKLRAAVVDGDVEYGSVMAGQIAGLINDIKPVKEIIEDIIKQAEEVIDNLNKMR
;
A
#
# COMPACT_ATOMS: atom_id res chain seq x y z
N ALA A 1 3.24 -14.63 -10.93
CA ALA A 1 4.10 -14.02 -11.95
C ALA A 1 4.24 -14.92 -13.18
N LYS A 2 5.01 -16.03 -13.15
CA LYS A 2 5.19 -16.96 -14.30
C LYS A 2 3.91 -17.34 -15.04
N ARG A 3 2.91 -17.85 -14.31
CA ARG A 3 1.61 -18.19 -14.92
C ARG A 3 0.93 -17.00 -15.63
N MET A 4 1.12 -15.77 -15.14
CA MET A 4 0.55 -14.57 -15.79
C MET A 4 1.31 -14.24 -17.08
N GLU A 5 2.64 -14.38 -17.07
CA GLU A 5 3.45 -14.28 -18.28
C GLU A 5 3.08 -15.36 -19.31
N ASP A 6 2.90 -16.62 -18.88
CA ASP A 6 2.54 -17.73 -19.77
C ASP A 6 1.20 -17.52 -20.49
N ILE A 7 0.27 -16.78 -19.89
CA ILE A 7 -1.02 -16.41 -20.50
C ILE A 7 -0.95 -15.09 -21.30
N GLY A 8 0.24 -14.48 -21.42
CA GLY A 8 0.50 -13.38 -22.34
C GLY A 8 0.21 -11.97 -21.81
N VAL A 9 0.28 -11.72 -20.49
CA VAL A 9 0.20 -10.34 -19.97
C VAL A 9 1.45 -9.55 -20.32
N ASP A 10 1.32 -8.24 -20.55
CA ASP A 10 2.45 -7.37 -20.94
C ASP A 10 3.38 -7.00 -19.77
N ALA A 11 2.87 -7.01 -18.54
CA ALA A 11 3.61 -6.69 -17.33
C ALA A 11 2.92 -7.29 -16.10
N VAL A 12 3.63 -7.36 -14.98
CA VAL A 12 3.07 -7.76 -13.67
C VAL A 12 3.38 -6.75 -12.59
N ILE A 13 2.46 -6.60 -11.65
CA ILE A 13 2.67 -5.85 -10.42
C ILE A 13 3.03 -6.83 -9.30
N ALA A 14 4.19 -6.62 -8.69
CA ALA A 14 4.65 -7.35 -7.52
C ALA A 14 4.37 -6.51 -6.27
N GLU A 15 3.27 -6.81 -5.59
CA GLU A 15 2.80 -6.04 -4.43
C GLU A 15 3.19 -6.71 -3.10
N GLY A 16 4.00 -6.01 -2.31
CA GLY A 16 4.39 -6.44 -0.97
C GLY A 16 3.27 -6.29 0.06
N THR A 17 3.36 -7.09 1.12
CA THR A 17 2.40 -7.14 2.23
C THR A 17 2.27 -5.81 3.00
N GLU A 18 3.25 -4.92 2.89
CA GLU A 18 3.25 -3.56 3.45
C GLU A 18 2.31 -2.59 2.72
N SER A 19 1.73 -2.97 1.58
CA SER A 19 0.69 -2.22 0.85
C SER A 19 -0.62 -2.09 1.65
N GLY A 20 -1.46 -1.13 1.25
CA GLY A 20 -2.80 -0.96 1.82
C GLY A 20 -3.84 -1.76 1.04
N GLY A 21 -4.94 -2.16 1.70
CA GLY A 21 -5.97 -2.98 1.04
C GLY A 21 -5.70 -4.47 1.19
N HIS A 22 -6.13 -5.28 0.24
CA HIS A 22 -5.93 -6.74 0.30
C HIS A 22 -4.46 -7.09 0.06
N ILE A 23 -3.91 -7.97 0.88
CA ILE A 23 -2.45 -8.23 0.87
C ILE A 23 -2.11 -9.71 0.79
N GLY A 24 -0.95 -10.01 0.19
CA GLY A 24 -0.26 -11.28 0.36
C GLY A 24 0.60 -11.32 1.63
N GLU A 25 1.52 -12.28 1.69
CA GLU A 25 2.42 -12.47 2.84
C GLU A 25 3.84 -11.95 2.62
N LEU A 26 4.33 -11.96 1.37
CA LEU A 26 5.70 -11.58 1.05
C LEU A 26 5.87 -10.06 1.07
N THR A 27 7.00 -9.57 1.57
CA THR A 27 7.32 -8.15 1.60
C THR A 27 7.85 -7.65 0.26
N THR A 28 7.78 -6.35 -0.02
CA THR A 28 8.27 -5.76 -1.29
C THR A 28 9.75 -6.10 -1.50
N LEU A 29 10.57 -5.95 -0.44
CA LEU A 29 12.01 -6.23 -0.49
C LEU A 29 12.33 -7.68 -0.90
N ALA A 30 11.54 -8.64 -0.43
CA ALA A 30 11.75 -10.06 -0.74
C ALA A 30 11.07 -10.48 -2.05
N LEU A 31 9.85 -9.98 -2.30
CA LEU A 31 9.01 -10.39 -3.43
C LEU A 31 9.55 -9.89 -4.77
N VAL A 32 9.87 -8.60 -4.86
CA VAL A 32 10.21 -7.94 -6.13
C VAL A 32 11.37 -8.62 -6.85
N PRO A 33 12.57 -8.81 -6.25
CA PRO A 33 13.70 -9.39 -6.98
C PRO A 33 13.42 -10.84 -7.41
N GLN A 34 12.73 -11.64 -6.58
CA GLN A 34 12.34 -13.00 -6.94
C GLN A 34 11.37 -13.04 -8.11
N VAL A 35 10.45 -12.06 -8.21
CA VAL A 35 9.53 -11.96 -9.34
C VAL A 35 10.27 -11.51 -10.60
N VAL A 36 11.15 -10.52 -10.49
CA VAL A 36 12.00 -10.03 -11.58
C VAL A 36 12.83 -11.17 -12.19
N ASP A 37 13.53 -11.96 -11.36
CA ASP A 37 14.34 -13.09 -11.84
C ASP A 37 13.50 -14.22 -12.45
N ALA A 38 12.21 -14.28 -12.13
CA ALA A 38 11.31 -15.35 -12.52
C ALA A 38 10.60 -15.12 -13.86
N VAL A 39 10.56 -13.88 -14.38
CA VAL A 39 9.84 -13.52 -15.62
C VAL A 39 10.69 -12.65 -16.54
N LYS A 40 10.33 -12.56 -17.81
CA LYS A 40 10.98 -11.69 -18.81
C LYS A 40 10.22 -10.39 -19.05
N ILE A 41 8.92 -10.39 -18.80
CA ILE A 41 8.08 -9.18 -18.88
C ILE A 41 8.41 -8.16 -17.77
N PRO A 42 8.18 -6.86 -17.99
CA PRO A 42 8.38 -5.83 -16.97
C PRO A 42 7.66 -6.11 -15.65
N VAL A 43 8.36 -5.85 -14.54
CA VAL A 43 7.83 -5.96 -13.19
C VAL A 43 7.71 -4.57 -12.56
N ILE A 44 6.52 -4.25 -12.05
CA ILE A 44 6.23 -3.00 -11.34
C ILE A 44 6.18 -3.30 -9.84
N ALA A 45 7.02 -2.64 -9.04
CA ALA A 45 7.01 -2.83 -7.59
C ALA A 45 5.86 -2.04 -6.94
N ALA A 46 5.14 -2.65 -6.00
CA ALA A 46 4.09 -1.99 -5.24
C ALA A 46 4.18 -2.31 -3.74
N GLY A 47 3.75 -1.37 -2.90
CA GLY A 47 3.77 -1.50 -1.44
C GLY A 47 5.04 -0.92 -0.81
N GLY A 48 4.87 -0.03 0.18
CA GLY A 48 6.00 0.58 0.90
C GLY A 48 6.67 1.77 0.20
N ILE A 49 6.19 2.22 -0.96
CA ILE A 49 6.81 3.28 -1.76
C ILE A 49 5.97 4.56 -1.65
N ALA A 50 6.59 5.67 -1.21
CA ALA A 50 5.93 6.98 -1.11
C ALA A 50 6.83 8.17 -1.42
N ASP A 51 8.13 7.94 -1.68
CA ASP A 51 9.13 8.97 -1.95
C ASP A 51 10.23 8.44 -2.89
N GLY A 52 11.22 9.27 -3.23
CA GLY A 52 12.32 8.93 -4.14
C GLY A 52 13.27 7.84 -3.61
N ARG A 53 13.36 7.64 -2.28
CA ARG A 53 14.16 6.55 -1.70
C ARG A 53 13.52 5.20 -2.00
N GLY A 54 12.21 5.10 -1.78
CA GLY A 54 11.45 3.89 -2.14
C GLY A 54 11.46 3.63 -3.65
N PHE A 55 11.37 4.69 -4.45
CA PHE A 55 11.48 4.60 -5.91
C PHE A 55 12.85 4.02 -6.33
N ALA A 56 13.95 4.62 -5.89
CA ALA A 56 15.30 4.14 -6.21
C ALA A 56 15.53 2.71 -5.72
N ALA A 57 15.10 2.38 -4.50
CA ALA A 57 15.21 1.03 -3.96
C ALA A 57 14.48 -0.02 -4.83
N ALA A 58 13.27 0.30 -5.32
CA ALA A 58 12.55 -0.61 -6.21
C ALA A 58 13.30 -0.89 -7.51
N PHE A 59 13.93 0.13 -8.11
CA PHE A 59 14.78 -0.05 -9.30
C PHE A 59 16.04 -0.86 -8.98
N CYS A 60 16.65 -0.68 -7.80
CA CYS A 60 17.76 -1.54 -7.36
C CYS A 60 17.34 -3.02 -7.20
N LEU A 61 16.07 -3.30 -6.91
CA LEU A 61 15.52 -4.66 -6.88
C LEU A 61 15.19 -5.22 -8.28
N GLY A 62 15.44 -4.45 -9.34
CA GLY A 62 15.23 -4.87 -10.73
C GLY A 62 13.84 -4.55 -11.30
N ALA A 63 12.99 -3.82 -10.57
CA ALA A 63 11.71 -3.36 -11.11
C ALA A 63 11.91 -2.36 -12.26
N SER A 64 10.96 -2.33 -13.20
CA SER A 64 10.91 -1.38 -14.32
C SER A 64 10.03 -0.15 -14.03
N GLY A 65 9.35 -0.13 -12.89
CA GLY A 65 8.47 0.95 -12.46
C GLY A 65 7.93 0.70 -11.06
N VAL A 66 7.16 1.67 -10.55
CA VAL A 66 6.53 1.57 -9.23
C VAL A 66 5.04 1.90 -9.29
N GLN A 67 4.26 1.26 -8.43
CA GLN A 67 2.86 1.61 -8.15
C GLN A 67 2.74 2.09 -6.70
N MET A 68 2.09 3.25 -6.53
CA MET A 68 1.86 3.86 -5.22
C MET A 68 0.36 4.05 -4.99
N GLY A 69 -0.12 3.62 -3.82
CA GLY A 69 -1.51 3.86 -3.40
C GLY A 69 -1.59 4.99 -2.38
N THR A 70 -1.14 4.72 -1.15
CA THR A 70 -1.30 5.61 0.01
C THR A 70 -0.78 7.03 -0.24
N ARG A 71 0.34 7.21 -0.94
CA ARG A 71 0.90 8.53 -1.29
C ARG A 71 -0.06 9.36 -2.16
N PHE A 72 -0.72 8.74 -3.14
CA PHE A 72 -1.65 9.43 -4.04
C PHE A 72 -3.04 9.63 -3.45
N VAL A 73 -3.42 8.93 -2.38
CA VAL A 73 -4.61 9.29 -1.60
C VAL A 73 -4.45 10.69 -0.99
N CYS A 74 -3.23 11.02 -0.54
CA CYS A 74 -2.86 12.33 -0.02
C CYS A 74 -2.41 13.29 -1.14
N SER A 75 -3.14 13.32 -2.26
CA SER A 75 -3.00 14.34 -3.31
C SER A 75 -4.17 15.32 -3.31
N THR A 76 -4.04 16.48 -3.95
CA THR A 76 -5.15 17.44 -4.07
C THR A 76 -6.26 16.96 -5.00
N GLU A 77 -5.92 16.16 -5.99
CA GLU A 77 -6.79 15.66 -7.05
C GLU A 77 -7.60 14.42 -6.61
N CYS A 78 -7.12 13.69 -5.60
CA CYS A 78 -7.86 12.55 -5.04
C CYS A 78 -9.18 13.03 -4.42
N THR A 79 -10.31 12.43 -4.79
CA THR A 79 -11.64 12.82 -4.30
C THR A 79 -12.05 12.13 -3.00
N ALA A 80 -11.15 11.39 -2.35
CA ALA A 80 -11.41 10.80 -1.04
C ALA A 80 -11.72 11.90 -0.02
N HIS A 81 -12.65 11.61 0.90
CA HIS A 81 -13.10 12.55 1.92
C HIS A 81 -11.90 13.13 2.69
N PRO A 82 -11.85 14.44 2.98
CA PRO A 82 -10.70 15.08 3.65
C PRO A 82 -10.27 14.39 4.95
N ARG A 83 -11.24 13.95 5.76
CA ARG A 83 -10.99 13.15 6.98
C ARG A 83 -10.16 11.89 6.73
N TYR A 84 -10.32 11.21 5.59
CA TYR A 84 -9.52 10.04 5.23
C TYR A 84 -8.05 10.41 5.04
N LYS A 85 -7.79 11.50 4.29
CA LYS A 85 -6.44 12.02 4.05
C LYS A 85 -5.79 12.51 5.35
N GLU A 86 -6.54 13.25 6.17
CA GLU A 86 -6.09 13.69 7.50
C GLU A 86 -5.78 12.51 8.43
N TYR A 87 -6.51 11.41 8.31
CA TYR A 87 -6.25 10.20 9.08
C TYR A 87 -4.91 9.54 8.67
N ILE A 88 -4.62 9.48 7.36
CA ILE A 88 -3.32 9.02 6.85
C ILE A 88 -2.19 9.93 7.36
N LEU A 89 -2.34 11.25 7.27
CA LEU A 89 -1.32 12.22 7.71
C LEU A 89 -0.96 12.10 9.19
N LYS A 90 -1.90 11.62 10.02
CA LYS A 90 -1.69 11.44 11.47
C LYS A 90 -1.12 10.06 11.82
N ALA A 91 -1.11 9.13 10.87
CA ALA A 91 -0.64 7.77 11.08
C ALA A 91 0.82 7.73 11.51
N LYS A 92 1.15 6.78 12.38
CA LYS A 92 2.51 6.42 12.77
C LYS A 92 2.91 5.09 12.12
N ASP A 93 4.19 4.77 12.20
CA ASP A 93 4.82 3.57 11.67
C ASP A 93 4.08 2.26 12.02
N ARG A 94 3.50 2.17 13.21
CA ARG A 94 2.78 0.98 13.71
C ARG A 94 1.26 1.03 13.55
N ASP A 95 0.71 2.01 12.85
CA ASP A 95 -0.74 2.22 12.81
C ASP A 95 -1.46 1.39 11.75
N ALA A 96 -0.76 0.92 10.72
CA ALA A 96 -1.33 0.07 9.69
C ALA A 96 -1.36 -1.40 10.13
N VAL A 97 -2.54 -1.89 10.51
CA VAL A 97 -2.80 -3.26 11.01
C VAL A 97 -3.47 -4.11 9.95
N VAL A 98 -3.49 -5.44 10.16
CA VAL A 98 -4.11 -6.40 9.24
C VAL A 98 -5.28 -7.07 9.94
N THR A 99 -6.45 -7.06 9.32
CA THR A 99 -7.66 -7.76 9.77
C THR A 99 -8.08 -8.80 8.74
N GLY A 100 -8.94 -9.75 9.12
CA GLY A 100 -9.52 -10.72 8.19
C GLY A 100 -8.56 -11.82 7.75
N ARG A 101 -7.50 -12.09 8.53
CA ARG A 101 -6.61 -13.23 8.23
C ARG A 101 -7.36 -14.56 8.30
N SER A 102 -8.27 -14.68 9.27
CA SER A 102 -9.12 -15.86 9.46
C SER A 102 -10.09 -16.13 8.31
N THR A 103 -10.41 -15.12 7.48
CA THR A 103 -11.34 -15.27 6.35
C THR A 103 -10.65 -15.73 5.07
N GLY A 104 -9.31 -15.74 5.04
CA GLY A 104 -8.49 -15.95 3.84
C GLY A 104 -8.33 -14.70 2.97
N HIS A 105 -8.89 -13.55 3.39
CA HIS A 105 -8.82 -12.29 2.65
C HIS A 105 -8.29 -11.17 3.57
N PRO A 106 -6.98 -11.21 3.91
CA PRO A 106 -6.41 -10.23 4.82
C PRO A 106 -6.40 -8.84 4.20
N VAL A 107 -6.79 -7.84 4.99
CA VAL A 107 -6.85 -6.43 4.58
C VAL A 107 -6.00 -5.58 5.51
N ARG A 108 -5.09 -4.78 4.95
CA ARG A 108 -4.35 -3.75 5.69
C ARG A 108 -5.10 -2.42 5.70
N SER A 109 -5.33 -1.92 6.91
CA SER A 109 -5.96 -0.62 7.18
C SER A 109 -5.34 0.07 8.39
N LEU A 110 -5.54 1.37 8.52
CA LEU A 110 -5.14 2.11 9.73
C LEU A 110 -6.04 1.73 10.91
N LYS A 111 -5.41 1.57 12.07
CA LYS A 111 -6.08 1.19 13.31
C LYS A 111 -7.19 2.20 13.68
N ASN A 112 -8.40 1.70 13.83
CA ASN A 112 -9.57 2.46 14.30
C ASN A 112 -10.56 1.54 15.04
N LYS A 113 -11.79 1.99 15.31
CA LYS A 113 -12.78 1.18 16.04
C LYS A 113 -13.19 -0.07 15.25
N LEU A 114 -13.35 0.04 13.92
CA LEU A 114 -13.63 -1.11 13.05
C LEU A 114 -12.54 -2.19 13.17
N THR A 115 -11.26 -1.82 13.02
CA THR A 115 -10.17 -2.81 13.07
C THR A 115 -10.08 -3.54 14.43
N ARG A 116 -10.38 -2.84 15.53
CA ARG A 116 -10.41 -3.44 16.87
C ARG A 116 -11.58 -4.41 17.04
N GLU A 117 -12.72 -4.12 16.43
CA GLU A 117 -13.88 -5.01 16.43
C GLU A 117 -13.60 -6.28 15.63
N PHE A 118 -12.98 -6.13 14.44
CA PHE A 118 -12.48 -7.27 13.66
C PHE A 118 -11.52 -8.12 14.49
N GLU A 119 -10.48 -7.53 15.07
CA GLU A 119 -9.49 -8.25 15.87
C GLU A 119 -10.13 -9.03 17.03
N LYS A 120 -11.08 -8.40 17.74
CA LYS A 120 -11.83 -9.05 18.82
C LYS A 120 -12.63 -10.26 18.32
N LEU A 121 -13.37 -10.11 17.22
CA LEU A 121 -14.17 -11.20 16.65
C LEU A 121 -13.28 -12.34 16.13
N GLU A 122 -12.15 -12.02 15.50
CA GLU A 122 -11.17 -13.03 15.06
C GLU A 122 -10.59 -13.80 16.26
N GLN A 123 -10.22 -13.11 17.35
CA GLN A 123 -9.74 -13.75 18.59
C GLN A 123 -10.80 -14.66 19.24
N MET A 124 -12.07 -14.34 19.07
CA MET A 124 -13.19 -15.16 19.55
C MET A 124 -13.55 -16.32 18.61
N GLY A 125 -12.88 -16.45 17.46
CA GLY A 125 -13.19 -17.48 16.46
C GLY A 125 -14.55 -17.28 15.80
N ALA A 126 -14.97 -16.02 15.60
CA ALA A 126 -16.23 -15.71 14.94
C ALA A 126 -16.29 -16.33 13.52
N PRO A 127 -17.48 -16.78 13.07
CA PRO A 127 -17.63 -17.31 11.72
C PRO A 127 -17.25 -16.29 10.64
N LYS A 128 -16.69 -16.78 9.52
CA LYS A 128 -16.29 -15.95 8.37
C LYS A 128 -17.40 -15.00 7.91
N GLU A 129 -18.63 -15.49 7.81
CA GLU A 129 -19.80 -14.69 7.38
C GLU A 129 -20.04 -13.47 8.28
N GLN A 130 -19.80 -13.59 9.60
CA GLN A 130 -19.95 -12.48 10.54
C GLN A 130 -18.89 -11.39 10.29
N LEU A 131 -17.65 -11.79 10.01
CA LEU A 131 -16.55 -10.89 9.68
C LEU A 131 -16.77 -10.20 8.32
N GLU A 132 -17.25 -10.94 7.32
CA GLU A 132 -17.60 -10.38 6.01
C GLU A 132 -18.70 -9.34 6.13
N LYS A 133 -19.77 -9.64 6.88
CA LYS A 133 -20.86 -8.70 7.16
C LYS A 133 -20.39 -7.45 7.90
N LEU A 134 -19.40 -7.57 8.80
CA LEU A 134 -18.81 -6.41 9.47
C LEU A 134 -18.05 -5.50 8.49
N GLY A 135 -17.39 -6.07 7.48
CA GLY A 135 -16.59 -5.34 6.49
C GLY A 135 -17.39 -4.75 5.32
N GLU A 136 -18.63 -5.19 5.13
CA GLU A 136 -19.49 -4.77 4.02
C GLU A 136 -19.70 -3.24 4.02
N GLY A 137 -19.45 -2.59 2.88
CA GLY A 137 -19.62 -1.15 2.69
C GLY A 137 -18.63 -0.25 3.46
N LYS A 138 -17.74 -0.81 4.28
CA LYS A 138 -16.88 -0.01 5.18
C LYS A 138 -15.84 0.84 4.47
N LEU A 139 -15.30 0.39 3.33
CA LEU A 139 -14.41 1.21 2.52
C LEU A 139 -15.13 2.46 2.00
N ARG A 140 -16.36 2.29 1.49
CA ARG A 140 -17.18 3.41 1.02
C ARG A 140 -17.46 4.40 2.16
N ALA A 141 -17.85 3.90 3.33
CA ALA A 141 -18.12 4.75 4.50
C ALA A 141 -16.91 5.63 4.86
N ALA A 142 -15.70 5.10 4.78
CA ALA A 142 -14.48 5.88 5.00
C ALA A 142 -14.18 6.85 3.85
N VAL A 143 -14.15 6.35 2.61
CA VAL A 143 -13.67 7.09 1.43
C VAL A 143 -14.63 8.19 1.00
N VAL A 144 -15.94 7.93 1.03
CA VAL A 144 -16.96 8.86 0.52
C VAL A 144 -17.59 9.64 1.68
N ASP A 145 -17.99 8.95 2.74
CA ASP A 145 -18.78 9.55 3.82
C ASP A 145 -17.90 10.08 4.98
N GLY A 146 -16.58 9.83 4.93
CA GLY A 146 -15.61 10.35 5.89
C GLY A 146 -15.60 9.66 7.26
N ASP A 147 -16.25 8.49 7.38
CA ASP A 147 -16.25 7.71 8.61
C ASP A 147 -14.91 6.98 8.80
N VAL A 148 -13.99 7.65 9.47
CA VAL A 148 -12.68 7.11 9.84
C VAL A 148 -12.70 6.32 11.14
N GLU A 149 -13.82 6.30 11.87
CA GLU A 149 -13.93 5.55 13.13
C GLU A 149 -14.37 4.10 12.89
N TYR A 150 -15.46 3.92 12.11
CA TYR A 150 -16.04 2.61 11.80
C TYR A 150 -15.97 2.24 10.33
N GLY A 151 -15.42 3.08 9.46
CA GLY A 151 -15.08 2.73 8.08
C GLY A 151 -13.70 2.05 7.97
N SER A 152 -13.43 1.46 6.81
CA SER A 152 -12.16 0.80 6.51
C SER A 152 -11.18 1.80 5.89
N VAL A 153 -10.28 2.34 6.70
CA VAL A 153 -9.24 3.28 6.24
C VAL A 153 -8.05 2.49 5.70
N MET A 154 -8.21 1.88 4.52
CA MET A 154 -7.17 1.14 3.82
C MET A 154 -5.97 2.04 3.47
N ALA A 155 -4.81 1.72 4.03
CA ALA A 155 -3.54 2.38 3.75
C ALA A 155 -2.37 1.47 4.14
N GLY A 156 -1.25 1.63 3.44
CA GLY A 156 -0.04 0.84 3.66
C GLY A 156 0.76 1.32 4.88
N GLN A 157 1.76 0.53 5.27
CA GLN A 157 2.66 0.87 6.39
C GLN A 157 3.45 2.17 6.13
N ILE A 158 3.62 2.55 4.86
CA ILE A 158 4.29 3.80 4.46
C ILE A 158 3.49 5.07 4.83
N ALA A 159 2.26 4.94 5.33
CA ALA A 159 1.44 6.07 5.77
C ALA A 159 2.17 7.01 6.74
N GLY A 160 2.99 6.46 7.66
CA GLY A 160 3.76 7.27 8.62
C GLY A 160 4.85 8.15 8.01
N LEU A 161 5.20 7.95 6.74
CA LEU A 161 6.14 8.81 5.99
C LEU A 161 5.44 10.00 5.33
N ILE A 162 4.11 9.96 5.19
CA ILE A 162 3.32 10.94 4.47
C ILE A 162 2.83 12.01 5.45
N ASN A 163 3.28 13.26 5.27
CA ASN A 163 3.01 14.37 6.20
C ASN A 163 2.43 15.63 5.51
N ASP A 164 2.11 15.55 4.22
CA ASP A 164 1.58 16.63 3.41
C ASP A 164 0.47 16.16 2.45
N ILE A 165 -0.31 17.11 1.95
CA ILE A 165 -1.20 16.93 0.79
C ILE A 165 -0.69 17.88 -0.29
N LYS A 166 -0.36 17.34 -1.47
CA LYS A 166 0.23 18.09 -2.58
C LYS A 166 -0.43 17.73 -3.92
N PRO A 167 -0.32 18.57 -4.95
CA PRO A 167 -0.68 18.19 -6.32
C PRO A 167 0.03 16.91 -6.76
N VAL A 168 -0.65 16.07 -7.54
CA VAL A 168 -0.09 14.83 -8.11
C VAL A 168 1.20 15.14 -8.88
N LYS A 169 1.21 16.25 -9.62
CA LYS A 169 2.40 16.71 -10.34
C LYS A 169 3.60 16.90 -9.41
N GLU A 170 3.43 17.62 -8.31
CA GLU A 170 4.50 17.87 -7.33
C GLU A 170 4.96 16.57 -6.66
N ILE A 171 4.02 15.66 -6.33
CA ILE A 171 4.38 14.34 -5.78
C ILE A 171 5.32 13.59 -6.72
N ILE A 172 5.02 13.57 -8.03
CA ILE A 172 5.84 12.88 -9.03
C ILE A 172 7.20 13.59 -9.18
N GLU A 173 7.21 14.91 -9.33
CA GLU A 173 8.44 15.70 -9.49
C GLU A 173 9.37 15.56 -8.28
N ASP A 174 8.84 15.63 -7.05
CA ASP A 174 9.59 15.42 -5.81
C ASP A 174 10.22 14.02 -5.76
N ILE A 175 9.46 12.99 -6.14
CA ILE A 175 9.92 11.60 -6.16
C ILE A 175 11.05 11.40 -7.15
N ILE A 176 10.91 11.88 -8.39
CA ILE A 176 11.92 11.72 -9.43
C ILE A 176 13.20 12.46 -9.03
N LYS A 177 13.09 13.72 -8.61
CA LYS A 177 14.23 14.51 -8.17
C LYS A 177 14.97 13.84 -7.01
N GLN A 178 14.24 13.40 -5.98
CA GLN A 178 14.86 12.73 -4.84
C GLN A 178 15.48 11.38 -5.24
N ALA A 179 14.88 10.64 -6.18
CA ALA A 179 15.45 9.38 -6.66
C ALA A 179 16.77 9.59 -7.40
N GLU A 180 16.88 10.63 -8.24
CA GLU A 180 18.13 11.01 -8.90
C GLU A 180 19.23 11.31 -7.87
N GLU A 181 18.92 12.09 -6.83
CA GLU A 181 19.86 12.38 -5.74
C GLU A 181 20.31 11.12 -4.99
N VAL A 182 19.39 10.17 -4.74
CA VAL A 182 19.72 8.89 -4.10
C VAL A 182 20.65 8.05 -4.98
N ILE A 183 20.36 7.95 -6.28
CA ILE A 183 21.15 7.18 -7.24
C ILE A 183 22.56 7.78 -7.39
N ASP A 184 22.67 9.10 -7.47
CA ASP A 184 23.97 9.80 -7.52
C ASP A 184 24.82 9.52 -6.28
N ASN A 185 24.19 9.49 -5.11
CA ASN A 185 24.89 9.17 -3.86
C ASN A 185 25.33 7.69 -3.81
N LEU A 186 24.51 6.75 -4.32
CA LEU A 186 24.90 5.35 -4.45
C LEU A 186 26.10 5.18 -5.39
N ASN A 187 26.14 5.92 -6.49
CA ASN A 187 27.25 5.89 -7.44
C ASN A 187 28.58 6.38 -6.83
N LYS A 188 28.54 7.32 -5.88
CA LYS A 188 29.73 7.81 -5.16
C LYS A 188 30.31 6.79 -4.16
N MET A 189 29.60 5.71 -3.85
CA MET A 189 30.13 4.64 -2.99
C MET A 189 31.02 3.65 -3.75
N ARG A 190 31.10 3.78 -5.07
CA ARG A 190 32.00 3.01 -5.95
C ARG A 190 33.35 3.70 -6.06
#